data_AF-A0A0F2P4I6-F1
#
_entry.id   AF-A0A0F2P4I6-F1
#
_cell.length_a   1.000
_cell.length_b   1.000
_cell.length_c   1.000
_cell.angle_alpha   90.00
_cell.angle_beta   90.00
_cell.angle_gamma   90.00
#
_symmetry.space_group_name_H-M   'P 1'
#
loop_
_entity.id
_entity.type
_entity.pdbx_description
1 polymer ?
#
loop_
_entity_poly.entity_id
_entity_poly.type
_entity_poly.pdbx_seq_one_letter_code
_entity_poly.pdbx_strand_id
1 'polypeptide(L)'
;MKALKILACAAAPLFLFASTSVNASLSESELEMLFAELQAEGRAPRDTIVELVEKGNDLEVATGYTVANASSIGLAVTYAHEGVCLAPDQVAAEVVAKQAVDSSTEQARNAVQARVTETLNNFASGACDRLVDERNTESQAFAGAGADSGAGTTAGGGATPPEVDPPVDISPSQ
;
A
#
# COMPACT_ATOMS: atom_id res chain seq x y z
N MET A 1 -41.23 -12.14 -67.33
CA MET A 1 -40.92 -12.87 -66.08
C MET A 1 -40.70 -11.85 -64.97
N LYS A 2 -41.30 -12.12 -63.80
CA LYS A 2 -40.95 -11.67 -62.45
C LYS A 2 -41.15 -10.18 -62.05
N ALA A 3 -42.10 -10.03 -61.14
CA ALA A 3 -42.32 -8.98 -60.14
C ALA A 3 -41.03 -8.60 -59.36
N LEU A 4 -40.93 -7.58 -58.51
CA LEU A 4 -41.81 -7.28 -57.38
C LEU A 4 -41.16 -6.14 -56.54
N LYS A 5 -42.00 -5.29 -55.93
CA LYS A 5 -41.84 -4.55 -54.65
C LYS A 5 -40.88 -3.37 -54.51
N ILE A 6 -41.53 -2.20 -54.40
CA ILE A 6 -41.17 -1.08 -53.53
C ILE A 6 -41.07 -1.57 -52.08
N LEU A 7 -40.02 -1.18 -51.34
CA LEU A 7 -40.05 -1.17 -49.89
C LEU A 7 -39.26 0.03 -49.35
N ALA A 8 -40.00 0.92 -48.67
CA ALA A 8 -39.51 1.98 -47.80
C ALA A 8 -39.23 1.43 -46.39
N CYS A 9 -38.71 2.30 -45.51
CA CYS A 9 -38.41 2.09 -44.07
C CYS A 9 -37.10 1.32 -43.78
N ALA A 10 -36.23 1.73 -42.87
CA ALA A 10 -36.30 2.75 -41.83
C ALA A 10 -34.88 3.26 -41.52
N ALA A 11 -34.73 4.57 -41.36
CA ALA A 11 -33.59 5.13 -40.65
C ALA A 11 -33.74 4.75 -39.18
N ALA A 12 -32.93 3.79 -38.71
CA ALA A 12 -32.83 3.47 -37.31
C ALA A 12 -32.05 4.61 -36.61
N PRO A 13 -32.62 5.33 -35.63
CA PRO A 13 -31.81 6.10 -34.72
C PRO A 13 -31.01 5.10 -33.88
N LEU A 14 -29.69 5.05 -34.10
CA LEU A 14 -28.76 4.44 -33.17
C LEU A 14 -28.82 5.25 -31.87
N PHE A 15 -29.69 4.83 -30.96
CA PHE A 15 -29.63 5.23 -29.56
C PHE A 15 -28.34 4.64 -28.98
N LEU A 16 -27.28 5.45 -28.99
CA LEU A 16 -26.11 5.25 -28.15
C LEU A 16 -26.57 5.45 -26.70
N PHE A 17 -26.94 4.36 -26.05
CA PHE A 17 -26.99 4.32 -24.59
C PHE A 17 -25.54 4.49 -24.10
N ALA A 18 -25.16 5.73 -23.82
CA ALA A 18 -24.05 6.00 -22.91
C ALA A 18 -24.52 5.51 -21.54
N SER A 19 -24.10 4.29 -21.16
CA SER A 19 -24.23 3.79 -19.81
C SER A 19 -23.40 4.68 -18.90
N THR A 20 -24.00 5.74 -18.36
CA THR A 20 -23.41 6.48 -17.24
C THR A 20 -23.54 5.57 -16.02
N SER A 21 -22.56 4.70 -15.81
CA SER A 21 -22.39 4.01 -14.54
C SER A 21 -22.18 5.09 -13.47
N VAL A 22 -23.18 5.23 -12.60
CA VAL A 22 -23.09 6.04 -11.40
C VAL A 22 -22.17 5.25 -10.47
N ASN A 23 -20.87 5.53 -10.48
CA ASN A 23 -19.98 5.10 -9.40
C ASN A 23 -20.39 5.89 -8.17
N ALA A 24 -21.31 5.35 -7.38
CA ALA A 24 -21.55 5.84 -6.05
C ALA A 24 -20.34 5.42 -5.20
N SER A 25 -19.46 6.36 -4.91
CA SER A 25 -18.45 6.21 -3.85
C SER A 25 -19.15 5.79 -2.57
N LEU A 26 -18.58 4.83 -1.83
CA LEU A 26 -19.12 4.40 -0.54
C LEU A 26 -19.29 5.61 0.38
N SER A 27 -20.36 5.62 1.18
CA SER A 27 -20.43 6.53 2.32
C SER A 27 -19.31 6.21 3.31
N GLU A 28 -18.88 7.19 4.10
CA GLU A 28 -17.82 7.03 5.08
C GLU A 28 -18.10 5.87 6.06
N SER A 29 -19.36 5.69 6.47
CA SER A 29 -19.76 4.57 7.33
C SER A 29 -19.68 3.21 6.63
N GLU A 30 -20.00 3.13 5.34
CA GLU A 30 -19.89 1.88 4.57
C GLU A 30 -18.43 1.50 4.36
N LEU A 31 -17.58 2.49 4.13
CA LEU A 31 -16.14 2.30 3.97
C LEU A 31 -15.51 1.81 5.28
N GLU A 32 -15.88 2.39 6.43
CA GLU A 32 -15.42 1.94 7.74
C GLU A 32 -15.84 0.50 8.04
N MET A 33 -17.11 0.16 7.81
CA MET A 33 -17.61 -1.21 8.03
C MET A 33 -16.90 -2.21 7.13
N LEU A 34 -16.77 -1.92 5.84
CA LEU A 34 -16.10 -2.80 4.89
C LEU A 34 -14.62 -2.98 5.24
N PHE A 35 -13.91 -1.91 5.58
CA PHE A 35 -12.51 -2.02 5.96
C PHE A 35 -12.32 -2.84 7.24
N ALA A 36 -13.19 -2.67 8.24
CA ALA A 36 -13.16 -3.46 9.46
C ALA A 36 -13.42 -4.95 9.19
N GLU A 37 -14.35 -5.28 8.29
CA GLU A 37 -14.63 -6.64 7.85
C GLU A 37 -13.39 -7.27 7.17
N LEU A 38 -12.81 -6.58 6.19
CA LEU A 38 -11.63 -7.06 5.46
C LEU A 38 -10.41 -7.25 6.37
N GLN A 39 -10.23 -6.39 7.38
CA GLN A 39 -9.21 -6.58 8.40
C GLN A 39 -9.49 -7.80 9.30
N ALA A 40 -10.75 -8.00 9.70
CA ALA A 40 -11.13 -9.15 10.53
C ALA A 40 -10.95 -10.48 9.80
N GLU A 41 -11.12 -10.48 8.47
CA GLU A 41 -10.81 -11.62 7.60
C GLU A 41 -9.31 -11.89 7.45
N GLY A 42 -8.45 -10.96 7.88
CA GLY A 42 -7.00 -11.08 7.74
C GLY A 42 -6.53 -11.00 6.29
N ARG A 43 -7.25 -10.26 5.44
CA ARG A 43 -6.90 -10.13 4.02
C ARG A 43 -5.54 -9.45 3.83
N ALA A 44 -4.88 -9.79 2.73
CA ALA A 44 -3.63 -9.15 2.36
C ALA A 44 -3.86 -7.65 2.06
N PRO A 45 -2.89 -6.76 2.36
CA PRO A 45 -3.08 -5.32 2.19
C PRO A 45 -3.48 -4.87 0.78
N ARG A 46 -2.85 -5.45 -0.26
CA ARG A 46 -3.18 -5.18 -1.67
C ARG A 46 -4.63 -5.52 -1.97
N ASP A 47 -5.03 -6.69 -1.54
CA ASP A 47 -6.33 -7.31 -1.68
C ASP A 47 -7.44 -6.46 -1.04
N THR A 48 -7.17 -5.92 0.15
CA THR A 48 -8.06 -4.96 0.83
C THR A 48 -8.21 -3.67 0.02
N ILE A 49 -7.12 -3.09 -0.49
CA ILE A 49 -7.20 -1.87 -1.32
C ILE A 49 -7.99 -2.13 -2.60
N VAL A 50 -7.74 -3.24 -3.29
CA VAL A 50 -8.47 -3.63 -4.50
C VAL A 50 -9.96 -3.75 -4.23
N GLU A 51 -10.37 -4.43 -3.15
CA GLU A 51 -11.79 -4.54 -2.80
C GLU A 51 -12.42 -3.17 -2.56
N LEU A 52 -11.76 -2.28 -1.81
CA LEU A 52 -12.26 -0.93 -1.58
C LEU A 52 -12.45 -0.15 -2.88
N VAL A 53 -11.53 -0.31 -3.84
CA VAL A 53 -11.63 0.33 -5.17
C VAL A 53 -12.75 -0.29 -6.00
N GLU A 54 -12.90 -1.62 -6.00
CA GLU A 54 -13.98 -2.32 -6.69
C GLU A 54 -15.38 -1.95 -6.14
N LYS A 55 -15.46 -1.55 -4.87
CA LYS A 55 -16.69 -1.00 -4.26
C LYS A 55 -16.92 0.48 -4.53
N GLY A 56 -16.11 1.10 -5.40
CA GLY A 56 -16.37 2.43 -5.94
C GLY A 56 -15.53 3.55 -5.33
N ASN A 57 -14.49 3.25 -4.55
CA ASN A 57 -13.56 4.26 -4.06
C ASN A 57 -12.43 4.52 -5.07
N ASP A 58 -11.97 5.76 -5.15
CA ASP A 58 -10.75 6.07 -5.89
C ASP A 58 -9.53 5.45 -5.20
N LEU A 59 -8.53 5.03 -5.97
CA LEU A 59 -7.34 4.35 -5.45
C LEU A 59 -6.60 5.18 -4.39
N GLU A 60 -6.48 6.49 -4.60
CA GLU A 60 -5.88 7.41 -3.63
C GLU A 60 -6.68 7.49 -2.32
N VAL A 61 -8.02 7.48 -2.40
CA VAL A 61 -8.91 7.52 -1.24
C VAL A 61 -8.82 6.21 -0.47
N ALA A 62 -8.91 5.07 -1.15
CA ALA A 62 -8.76 3.75 -0.54
C ALA A 62 -7.38 3.60 0.13
N THR A 63 -6.31 3.98 -0.57
CA THR A 63 -4.94 3.92 -0.02
C THR A 63 -4.79 4.86 1.18
N GLY A 64 -5.22 6.12 1.07
CA GLY A 64 -5.15 7.08 2.17
C GLY A 64 -5.90 6.60 3.41
N TYR A 65 -7.10 6.06 3.22
CA TYR A 65 -7.90 5.55 4.34
C TYR A 65 -7.26 4.33 5.01
N THR A 66 -6.79 3.35 4.22
CA THR A 66 -6.15 2.14 4.76
C THR A 66 -4.86 2.47 5.52
N VAL A 67 -4.08 3.45 5.03
CA VAL A 67 -2.87 3.95 5.71
C VAL A 67 -3.21 4.67 7.01
N ALA A 68 -4.23 5.54 7.01
CA ALA A 68 -4.65 6.28 8.20
C ALA A 68 -5.16 5.36 9.33
N ASN A 69 -5.83 4.27 8.96
CA ASN A 69 -6.47 3.34 9.88
C ASN A 69 -5.68 2.03 10.09
N ALA A 70 -4.40 2.01 9.70
CA ALA A 70 -3.53 0.88 9.92
C ALA A 70 -3.24 0.70 11.43
N SER A 71 -3.37 -0.54 11.92
CA SER A 71 -3.14 -0.89 13.34
C SER A 71 -1.66 -0.83 13.76
N SER A 72 -0.73 -0.66 12.83
CA SER A 72 0.70 -0.53 13.10
C SER A 72 1.43 0.27 12.02
N ILE A 73 2.61 0.80 12.35
CA ILE A 73 3.49 1.48 11.39
C ILE A 73 3.85 0.54 10.23
N GLY A 74 4.17 -0.73 10.53
CA GLY A 74 4.52 -1.72 9.50
C GLY A 74 3.37 -1.94 8.50
N LEU A 75 2.13 -2.00 9.00
CA LEU A 75 0.96 -2.17 8.15
C LEU A 75 0.65 -0.91 7.33
N ALA A 76 0.83 0.29 7.90
CA ALA A 76 0.69 1.56 7.19
C ALA A 76 1.67 1.65 6.01
N VAL A 77 2.92 1.25 6.23
CA VAL A 77 3.97 1.19 5.20
C VAL A 77 3.60 0.21 4.09
N THR A 78 3.06 -0.96 4.44
CA THR A 78 2.62 -1.94 3.44
C THR A 78 1.44 -1.44 2.62
N TYR A 79 0.39 -0.87 3.24
CA TYR A 79 -0.73 -0.30 2.49
C TYR A 79 -0.28 0.82 1.54
N ALA A 80 0.60 1.72 2.00
CA ALA A 80 1.13 2.79 1.16
C ALA A 80 1.91 2.24 -0.05
N HIS A 81 2.73 1.22 0.17
CA HIS A 81 3.47 0.55 -0.90
C HIS A 81 2.51 -0.08 -1.93
N GLU A 82 1.58 -0.92 -1.48
CA GLU A 82 0.65 -1.63 -2.36
C GLU A 82 -0.22 -0.64 -3.15
N GLY A 83 -0.71 0.43 -2.52
CA GLY A 83 -1.49 1.46 -3.20
C GLY A 83 -0.71 2.13 -4.34
N VAL A 84 0.56 2.48 -4.11
CA VAL A 84 1.43 3.05 -5.16
C VAL A 84 1.68 2.02 -6.28
N CYS A 85 1.90 0.76 -5.94
CA CYS A 85 2.11 -0.32 -6.91
C CYS A 85 0.87 -0.63 -7.76
N LEU A 86 -0.33 -0.37 -7.25
CA LEU A 86 -1.60 -0.55 -7.96
C LEU A 86 -1.93 0.58 -8.94
N ALA A 87 -1.21 1.70 -8.89
CA ALA A 87 -1.47 2.83 -9.76
C ALA A 87 -1.19 2.47 -11.25
N PRO A 88 -2.00 2.98 -12.20
CA PRO A 88 -1.89 2.61 -13.62
C PRO A 88 -0.67 3.22 -14.32
N ASP A 89 -0.14 4.33 -13.82
CA ASP A 89 1.01 5.04 -14.37
C ASP A 89 1.73 5.86 -13.30
N GLN A 90 2.88 6.44 -13.66
CA GLN A 90 3.74 7.21 -12.77
C GLN A 90 3.03 8.44 -12.17
N VAL A 91 2.17 9.10 -12.94
CA VAL A 91 1.48 10.32 -12.48
C VAL A 91 0.45 9.94 -11.42
N ALA A 92 -0.34 8.90 -11.66
CA ALA A 92 -1.26 8.36 -10.67
C ALA A 92 -0.53 7.81 -9.44
N ALA A 93 0.62 7.15 -9.62
CA ALA A 93 1.44 6.63 -8.53
C ALA A 93 1.92 7.76 -7.60
N GLU A 94 2.33 8.90 -8.16
CA GLU A 94 2.73 10.09 -7.38
C GLU A 94 1.57 10.68 -6.58
N VAL A 95 0.36 10.72 -7.15
CA VAL A 95 -0.85 11.17 -6.45
C VAL A 95 -1.16 10.25 -5.27
N VAL A 96 -1.16 8.94 -5.50
CA VAL A 96 -1.41 7.94 -4.44
C VAL A 96 -0.33 8.01 -3.35
N ALA A 97 0.94 8.14 -3.73
CA ALA A 97 2.06 8.27 -2.80
C ALA A 97 1.92 9.51 -1.91
N LYS A 98 1.56 10.65 -2.50
CA LYS A 98 1.31 11.88 -1.76
C LYS A 98 0.17 11.69 -0.77
N GLN A 99 -0.94 11.11 -1.22
CA GLN A 99 -2.12 10.87 -0.38
C GLN A 99 -1.80 9.93 0.79
N ALA A 100 -1.03 8.86 0.55
CA ALA A 100 -0.60 7.95 1.60
C ALA A 100 0.25 8.66 2.69
N VAL A 101 1.19 9.53 2.29
CA VAL A 101 2.01 10.30 3.23
C VAL A 101 1.15 11.30 4.02
N ASP A 102 0.23 12.00 3.36
CA ASP A 102 -0.62 13.00 4.00
C ASP A 102 -1.58 12.38 5.01
N SER A 103 -2.14 11.21 4.69
CA SER A 103 -3.04 10.44 5.54
C SER A 103 -2.33 9.66 6.66
N SER A 104 -1.01 9.53 6.61
CA SER A 104 -0.25 8.83 7.64
C SER A 104 -0.31 9.54 9.00
N THR A 105 -0.43 8.75 10.06
CA THR A 105 -0.24 9.23 11.44
C THR A 105 1.16 9.82 11.61
N GLU A 106 1.34 10.75 12.55
CA GLU A 106 2.65 11.39 12.79
C GLU A 106 3.77 10.37 13.04
N GLN A 107 3.44 9.27 13.72
CA GLN A 107 4.38 8.20 14.07
C GLN A 107 4.80 7.37 12.86
N ALA A 108 3.92 7.19 11.87
CA ALA A 108 4.19 6.39 10.68
C ALA A 108 4.74 7.22 9.50
N ARG A 109 4.54 8.54 9.50
CA ARG A 109 4.79 9.44 8.36
C ARG A 109 6.18 9.30 7.75
N ASN A 110 7.23 9.27 8.57
CA ASN A 110 8.60 9.14 8.07
C ASN A 110 8.85 7.78 7.40
N ALA A 111 8.31 6.71 7.96
CA ALA A 111 8.45 5.36 7.41
C ALA A 111 7.66 5.20 6.11
N VAL A 112 6.44 5.73 6.07
CA VAL A 112 5.60 5.76 4.86
C VAL A 112 6.27 6.58 3.77
N GLN A 113 6.77 7.77 4.09
CA GLN A 113 7.47 8.65 3.14
C GLN A 113 8.72 7.96 2.54
N ALA A 114 9.54 7.32 3.37
CA ALA A 114 10.70 6.57 2.90
C ALA A 114 10.28 5.46 1.93
N ARG A 115 9.23 4.70 2.28
CA ARG A 115 8.75 3.59 1.45
C ARG A 115 8.13 4.03 0.14
N VAL A 116 7.27 5.04 0.13
CA VAL A 116 6.65 5.49 -1.14
C VAL A 116 7.69 6.11 -2.06
N THR A 117 8.73 6.77 -1.51
CA THR A 117 9.85 7.28 -2.31
C THR A 117 10.62 6.14 -2.97
N GLU A 118 10.96 5.10 -2.21
CA GLU A 118 11.59 3.89 -2.73
C GLU A 118 10.71 3.21 -3.79
N THR A 119 9.40 3.14 -3.54
CA THR A 119 8.44 2.50 -4.45
C THR A 119 8.34 3.26 -5.76
N LEU A 120 8.24 4.59 -5.73
CA LEU A 120 8.20 5.43 -6.93
C LEU A 120 9.49 5.29 -7.77
N ASN A 121 10.66 5.20 -7.14
CA ASN A 121 11.92 4.98 -7.86
C ASN A 121 11.95 3.62 -8.59
N ASN A 122 11.23 2.62 -8.07
CA ASN A 122 11.14 1.27 -8.63
C ASN A 122 9.90 1.06 -9.50
N PHE A 123 8.96 2.01 -9.51
CA PHE A 123 7.76 1.96 -10.34
C PHE A 123 8.13 1.98 -11.82
N ALA A 124 9.05 2.87 -12.21
CA ALA A 124 9.53 3.01 -13.58
C ALA A 124 10.24 1.75 -14.14
N SER A 125 10.76 0.88 -13.27
CA SER A 125 11.40 -0.38 -13.65
C SER A 125 10.46 -1.59 -13.58
N GLY A 126 9.21 -1.41 -13.15
CA GLY A 126 8.25 -2.49 -12.93
C GLY A 126 8.61 -3.39 -11.75
N ALA A 127 9.49 -2.95 -10.85
CA ALA A 127 10.00 -3.73 -9.72
C ALA A 127 9.17 -3.59 -8.44
N CYS A 128 7.97 -3.02 -8.54
CA CYS A 128 7.04 -2.79 -7.44
C CYS A 128 6.84 -4.04 -6.56
N ASP A 129 6.55 -5.20 -7.13
CA ASP A 129 6.33 -6.44 -6.38
C ASP A 129 7.63 -7.01 -5.74
N ARG A 130 8.81 -6.70 -6.28
CA ARG A 130 10.10 -7.25 -5.77
C ARG A 130 10.51 -6.69 -4.40
N LEU A 131 10.07 -5.47 -4.07
CA LEU A 131 10.45 -4.79 -2.83
C LEU A 131 9.77 -5.39 -1.58
N VAL A 132 8.69 -6.16 -1.72
CA VAL A 132 8.03 -6.85 -0.60
C VAL A 132 8.76 -8.14 -0.25
N ASP A 133 9.14 -8.92 -1.27
CA ASP A 133 9.84 -10.20 -1.09
C ASP A 133 11.24 -10.02 -0.50
N GLU A 134 12.01 -9.03 -0.99
CA GLU A 134 13.36 -8.75 -0.50
C GLU A 134 13.33 -8.38 1.00
N ARG A 135 12.35 -7.58 1.43
CA ARG A 135 12.25 -7.17 2.85
C ARG A 135 11.54 -8.16 3.74
N ASN A 136 10.65 -9.02 3.24
CA ASN A 136 10.18 -10.17 4.02
C ASN A 136 11.33 -11.16 4.24
N THR A 137 12.23 -11.30 3.28
CA THR A 137 13.46 -12.10 3.44
C THR A 137 14.42 -11.46 4.45
N GLU A 138 14.65 -10.14 4.37
CA GLU A 138 15.49 -9.42 5.35
C GLU A 138 14.84 -9.32 6.74
N SER A 139 13.52 -9.12 6.84
CA SER A 139 12.80 -9.11 8.13
C SER A 139 12.69 -10.51 8.74
N GLN A 140 12.63 -11.56 7.93
CA GLN A 140 12.74 -12.94 8.42
C GLN A 140 14.15 -13.29 8.89
N ALA A 141 15.20 -12.65 8.36
CA ALA A 141 16.55 -12.77 8.92
C ALA A 141 16.65 -12.24 10.37
N PHE A 142 15.71 -11.38 10.80
CA PHE A 142 15.55 -10.93 12.19
C PHE A 142 14.47 -11.70 12.98
N ALA A 143 13.61 -12.49 12.32
CA ALA A 143 12.56 -13.27 12.97
C ALA A 143 12.98 -14.71 13.32
N GLY A 144 14.13 -15.18 12.82
CA GLY A 144 14.67 -16.52 13.04
C GLY A 144 15.46 -16.69 14.35
N ALA A 145 14.84 -16.43 15.50
CA ALA A 145 15.35 -16.92 16.79
C ALA A 145 14.18 -17.15 17.76
N GLY A 146 13.50 -18.29 17.64
CA GLY A 146 12.45 -18.62 18.58
C GLY A 146 11.76 -19.96 18.36
N ALA A 147 12.47 -21.06 18.54
CA ALA A 147 11.91 -22.30 19.12
C ALA A 147 13.05 -23.31 19.38
N ASP A 148 13.73 -23.17 20.51
CA ASP A 148 14.08 -24.34 21.32
C ASP A 148 14.35 -23.92 22.77
N SER A 149 13.86 -24.75 23.67
CA SER A 149 13.46 -24.39 25.02
C SER A 149 14.64 -24.42 25.99
N GLY A 150 14.88 -23.32 26.73
CA GLY A 150 15.84 -23.27 27.83
C GLY A 150 15.60 -22.07 28.72
N ALA A 151 15.28 -22.33 29.99
CA ALA A 151 14.89 -21.33 30.97
C ALA A 151 16.02 -20.34 31.32
N GLY A 152 15.67 -19.04 31.40
CA GLY A 152 16.35 -18.08 32.25
C GLY A 152 17.11 -16.95 31.54
N THR A 153 16.73 -15.72 31.91
CA THR A 153 17.40 -14.42 31.70
C THR A 153 17.13 -13.67 30.38
N THR A 154 16.39 -12.57 30.52
CA THR A 154 16.33 -11.45 29.58
C THR A 154 17.67 -10.74 29.52
N ALA A 155 18.36 -10.79 28.39
CA ALA A 155 19.39 -9.82 28.02
C ALA A 155 19.35 -9.64 26.49
N GLY A 156 19.02 -8.42 26.04
CA GLY A 156 19.05 -8.05 24.64
C GLY A 156 20.47 -8.15 24.09
N GLY A 157 20.65 -9.01 23.08
CA GLY A 157 21.87 -9.09 22.28
C GLY A 157 21.79 -8.11 21.11
N GLY A 158 22.02 -6.83 21.38
CA GLY A 158 22.52 -5.94 20.34
C GLY A 158 23.91 -6.41 19.93
N ALA A 159 24.25 -6.30 18.65
CA ALA A 159 25.63 -6.43 18.22
C ALA A 159 26.49 -5.53 19.12
N THR A 160 27.56 -6.07 19.71
CA THR A 160 28.55 -5.28 20.43
C THR A 160 28.99 -4.15 19.48
N PRO A 161 28.85 -2.87 19.88
CA PRO A 161 29.39 -1.77 19.08
C PRO A 161 30.87 -2.05 18.81
N PRO A 162 31.43 -1.66 17.65
CA PRO A 162 32.87 -1.74 17.45
C PRO A 162 33.58 -1.07 18.63
N GLU A 163 34.64 -1.69 19.14
CA GLU A 163 35.42 -1.14 20.24
C GLU A 163 35.83 0.29 19.88
N VAL A 164 35.29 1.26 20.62
CA VAL A 164 35.76 2.63 20.57
C VAL A 164 37.02 2.65 21.42
N ASP A 165 38.18 2.91 20.82
CA ASP A 165 39.43 3.10 21.55
C ASP A 165 39.18 4.06 22.73
N PRO A 166 39.65 3.73 23.94
CA PRO A 166 39.46 4.60 25.08
C PRO A 166 40.11 5.96 24.78
N PRO A 167 39.48 7.08 25.20
CA PRO A 167 40.11 8.38 25.08
C PRO A 167 41.46 8.32 25.80
N VAL A 168 42.52 8.71 25.06
CA VAL A 168 43.85 8.89 25.63
C VAL A 168 43.72 9.78 26.85
N ASP A 169 44.12 9.26 28.01
CA ASP A 169 44.20 10.00 29.27
C ASP A 169 45.21 11.14 29.10
N ILE A 170 44.72 12.32 28.75
CA ILE A 170 45.50 13.54 28.81
C ILE A 170 45.42 14.04 30.25
N SER A 171 46.10 13.34 31.16
CA SER A 171 46.38 13.87 32.50
C SER A 171 47.15 15.18 32.35
N PRO A 172 46.60 16.35 32.76
CA PRO A 172 47.42 17.54 32.87
C PRO A 172 48.35 17.31 34.07
N SER A 173 49.59 16.93 33.77
CA SER A 173 50.68 17.26 34.68
C SER A 173 50.83 18.77 34.60
N GLN A 174 50.36 19.52 35.61
CA GLN A 174 50.93 20.74 36.21
C GLN A 174 49.95 21.36 37.21
#